data_AF-A0A382BU65-F1
#
_entry.id   AF-A0A382BU65-F1
#
_cell.length_a   1.000
_cell.length_b   1.000
_cell.length_c   1.000
_cell.angle_alpha   90.00
_cell.angle_beta   90.00
_cell.angle_gamma   90.00
#
_symmetry.space_group_name_H-M   'P 1'
#
loop_
_entity.id
_entity.type
_entity.pdbx_description
1 polymer ?
#
loop_
_entity_poly.entity_id
_entity_poly.type
_entity_poly.pdbx_seq_one_letter_code
_entity_poly.pdbx_strand_id
1 'polypeptide(L)'
;DPTHIRQFGIFSMHYFTSEKYQWQRKVPSYYSDTKFILRDAKIVFYKDTLMDHLFANILSPIVNLNRAFQHIFEKRFSWFYPPANIKFILEVSK
;
A
#
# COMPACT_ATOMS: atom_id res chain seq x y z
N ASP A 1 -7.72 14.60 4.57
CA ASP A 1 -7.57 13.15 4.72
C ASP A 1 -6.14 12.84 5.18
N PRO A 2 -5.90 12.13 6.28
CA PRO A 2 -4.54 11.76 6.72
C PRO A 2 -3.80 10.81 5.74
N THR A 3 -4.42 10.41 4.63
CA THR A 3 -3.74 9.83 3.45
C THR A 3 -3.02 10.88 2.60
N HIS A 4 -3.44 12.16 2.58
CA HIS A 4 -2.81 13.22 1.78
C HIS A 4 -1.52 13.77 2.39
N ILE A 5 -1.19 13.37 3.63
CA ILE A 5 0.11 13.70 4.26
C ILE A 5 1.24 12.89 3.62
N ARG A 6 0.91 11.74 3.01
CA ARG A 6 1.89 10.84 2.39
C ARG A 6 1.55 10.65 0.92
N GLN A 7 2.59 10.52 0.10
CA GLN A 7 2.45 10.57 -1.35
C GLN A 7 1.80 9.31 -1.94
N PHE A 8 1.79 8.23 -1.19
CA PHE A 8 1.27 6.96 -1.65
C PHE A 8 0.41 6.32 -0.57
N GLY A 9 -0.65 5.62 -0.96
CA GLY A 9 -1.76 5.29 -0.07
C GLY A 9 -1.84 3.80 0.29
N ILE A 10 -0.83 3.23 0.95
CA ILE A 10 -0.91 1.80 1.31
C ILE A 10 -2.02 1.51 2.32
N PHE A 11 -2.42 2.52 3.08
CA PHE A 11 -3.52 2.42 4.04
C PHE A 11 -4.88 2.82 3.46
N SER A 12 -4.98 3.14 2.16
CA SER A 12 -6.25 3.62 1.56
C SER A 12 -7.36 2.58 1.67
N MET A 13 -7.05 1.30 1.51
CA MET A 13 -8.08 0.25 1.64
C MET A 13 -8.48 -0.02 3.10
N HIS A 14 -7.69 0.45 4.08
CA HIS A 14 -8.04 0.28 5.49
C HIS A 14 -9.27 1.09 5.92
N TYR A 15 -9.64 2.13 5.17
CA TYR A 15 -10.90 2.86 5.38
C TYR A 15 -12.14 1.96 5.22
N PHE A 16 -12.05 0.91 4.41
CA PHE A 16 -13.13 -0.07 4.21
C PHE A 16 -12.99 -1.31 5.10
N THR A 17 -12.02 -1.33 6.01
CA THR A 17 -11.80 -2.42 6.95
C THR A 17 -12.27 -2.03 8.35
N SER A 18 -12.78 -2.99 9.11
CA SER A 18 -13.05 -2.81 10.53
C SER A 18 -11.74 -2.63 11.30
N GLU A 19 -11.74 -1.82 12.37
CA GLU A 19 -10.52 -1.49 13.13
C GLU A 19 -9.76 -2.73 13.62
N LYS A 20 -10.47 -3.81 13.97
CA LYS A 20 -9.88 -5.09 14.39
C LYS A 20 -9.00 -5.76 13.32
N TYR A 21 -9.28 -5.48 12.05
CA TYR A 21 -8.53 -6.02 10.90
C TYR A 21 -7.54 -5.03 10.30
N GLN A 22 -7.54 -3.79 10.77
CA GLN A 22 -6.53 -2.82 10.38
C GLN A 22 -5.16 -3.26 10.89
N TRP A 23 -4.14 -3.04 10.08
CA TRP A 23 -2.75 -3.35 10.41
C TRP A 23 -2.23 -2.37 11.49
N GLN A 24 -0.90 -2.17 11.53
CA GLN A 24 -0.23 -1.39 12.58
C GLN A 24 -0.79 0.03 12.78
N ARG A 25 -1.06 0.75 11.69
CA ARG A 25 -1.64 2.10 11.75
C ARG A 25 -3.16 2.01 11.70
N LYS A 26 -3.82 2.65 12.67
CA LYS A 26 -5.26 2.84 12.64
C LYS A 26 -5.62 4.05 11.76
N VAL A 27 -6.64 3.87 10.95
CA VAL A 27 -7.25 4.92 10.11
C VAL A 27 -8.76 4.92 10.35
N PRO A 28 -9.46 6.03 10.13
CA PRO A 28 -10.91 6.07 10.26
C PRO A 28 -11.56 4.98 9.40
N SER A 29 -12.53 4.24 9.94
CA SER A 29 -13.34 3.30 9.16
C SER A 29 -14.55 4.06 8.62
N TYR A 30 -14.81 4.00 7.31
CA TYR A 30 -16.01 4.60 6.72
C TYR A 30 -17.27 3.84 7.13
N TYR A 31 -18.38 4.54 7.30
CA TYR A 31 -19.67 3.95 7.65
C TYR A 31 -20.30 3.26 6.42
N SER A 32 -19.78 2.10 6.04
CA SER A 32 -20.39 1.18 5.07
C SER A 32 -20.77 -0.13 5.75
N ASP A 33 -21.91 -0.69 5.36
CA ASP A 33 -22.39 -1.98 5.88
C ASP A 33 -21.49 -3.14 5.44
N THR A 34 -20.93 -3.04 4.23
CA THR A 34 -19.94 -4.00 3.73
C THR A 34 -18.54 -3.64 4.23
N LYS A 35 -17.89 -4.58 4.91
CA LYS A 35 -16.52 -4.47 5.41
C LYS A 35 -15.62 -5.53 4.79
N PHE A 36 -14.36 -5.17 4.59
CA PHE A 36 -13.35 -6.08 4.06
C PHE A 36 -12.25 -6.36 5.08
N ILE A 37 -11.54 -7.46 4.86
CA ILE A 37 -10.28 -7.79 5.50
C ILE A 37 -9.18 -7.56 4.47
N LEU A 38 -8.25 -6.65 4.76
CA LEU A 38 -7.07 -6.44 3.92
C LEU A 38 -6.03 -7.51 4.24
N ARG A 39 -5.89 -8.51 3.35
CA ARG A 39 -4.96 -9.62 3.49
C ARG A 39 -3.55 -9.21 3.12
N ASP A 40 -3.41 -8.56 1.98
CA ASP A 40 -2.11 -8.17 1.44
C ASP A 40 -2.20 -6.90 0.60
N ALA A 41 -1.05 -6.24 0.44
CA ALA A 41 -0.84 -5.12 -0.46
C ALA A 41 0.52 -5.28 -1.12
N LYS A 42 0.59 -5.09 -2.44
CA LYS A 42 1.84 -5.16 -3.19
C LYS A 42 2.06 -3.86 -3.96
N ILE A 43 3.18 -3.21 -3.70
CA ILE A 43 3.62 -2.02 -4.43
C ILE A 43 4.19 -2.46 -5.78
N VAL A 44 3.66 -1.88 -6.85
CA VAL A 44 4.08 -2.12 -8.23
C VAL A 44 4.72 -0.85 -8.76
N PHE A 45 5.89 -1.00 -9.38
CA PHE A 45 6.66 0.09 -9.97
C PHE A 45 6.45 0.15 -11.49
N TYR A 46 6.67 1.33 -12.06
CA TYR A 46 6.72 1.51 -13.51
C TYR A 46 7.82 0.64 -14.11
N LYS A 47 7.61 0.23 -15.37
CA LYS A 47 8.55 -0.57 -16.17
C LYS A 47 8.56 -0.08 -17.61
N ASP A 48 8.37 1.22 -17.83
CA ASP A 48 8.16 1.76 -19.17
C ASP A 48 9.49 1.98 -19.91
N THR A 49 10.57 2.26 -19.16
CA THR A 49 11.93 2.37 -19.69
C THR A 49 12.84 1.23 -19.23
N LEU A 50 13.99 1.06 -19.90
CA LEU A 50 15.02 0.09 -19.49
C LEU A 50 15.53 0.36 -18.06
N MET A 51 15.66 1.64 -17.68
CA MET A 51 16.06 2.02 -16.33
C MET A 51 14.98 1.65 -15.32
N ASP A 52 13.71 1.92 -15.62
CA ASP A 52 12.60 1.54 -14.73
C ASP A 52 12.52 0.02 -14.57
N HIS A 53 12.74 -0.73 -15.64
CA HIS A 53 12.83 -2.19 -15.57
C HIS A 53 13.92 -2.67 -14.60
N LEU A 54 15.12 -2.07 -14.68
CA LEU A 54 16.23 -2.40 -13.80
C LEU A 54 15.90 -2.06 -12.34
N PHE A 55 15.49 -0.82 -12.08
CA PHE A 55 15.19 -0.36 -10.73
C PHE A 55 13.97 -1.08 -10.14
N ALA A 56 12.91 -1.30 -10.91
CA ALA A 56 11.73 -2.03 -10.46
C ALA A 56 12.07 -3.47 -10.10
N ASN A 57 12.94 -4.15 -10.84
CA ASN A 57 13.33 -5.53 -10.54
C ASN A 57 14.14 -5.64 -9.23
N ILE A 58 14.91 -4.61 -8.88
CA ILE A 58 15.67 -4.55 -7.62
C ILE A 58 14.78 -4.11 -6.46
N LEU A 59 14.03 -3.02 -6.63
CA LEU A 59 13.22 -2.41 -5.57
C LEU A 59 11.97 -3.21 -5.24
N SER A 60 11.30 -3.81 -6.23
CA SER A 60 10.05 -4.54 -6.01
C SER A 60 10.15 -5.65 -4.96
N PRO A 61 11.14 -6.58 -4.99
CA PRO A 61 11.25 -7.60 -3.96
C PRO A 61 11.62 -7.03 -2.58
N ILE A 62 12.47 -5.99 -2.53
CA ILE A 62 12.89 -5.36 -1.26
C ILE A 62 11.71 -4.66 -0.59
N VAL A 63 11.01 -3.83 -1.34
CA VAL A 63 9.88 -3.04 -0.83
C VAL A 63 8.74 -3.96 -0.42
N ASN A 64 8.49 -5.04 -1.16
CA ASN A 64 7.41 -5.99 -0.86
C ASN A 64 7.80 -7.15 0.06
N LEU A 65 9.01 -7.14 0.64
CA LEU A 65 9.47 -8.22 1.52
C LEU A 65 8.63 -8.32 2.79
N ASN A 66 8.29 -7.17 3.37
CA ASN A 66 7.40 -7.09 4.53
C ASN A 66 6.69 -5.73 4.57
N ARG A 67 5.66 -5.63 5.42
CA ARG A 67 4.85 -4.41 5.57
C ARG A 67 5.65 -3.22 6.12
N ALA A 68 6.70 -3.47 6.91
CA ALA A 68 7.53 -2.40 7.45
C ALA A 68 8.35 -1.72 6.34
N PHE A 69 8.92 -2.48 5.40
CA PHE A 69 9.62 -1.95 4.22
C PHE A 69 8.67 -1.13 3.34
N GLN A 70 7.46 -1.62 3.10
CA GLN A 70 6.45 -0.87 2.36
C GLN A 70 6.13 0.47 3.04
N HIS A 71 5.98 0.47 4.36
CA HIS A 71 5.71 1.67 5.14
C HIS A 71 6.89 2.65 5.16
N ILE A 72 8.12 2.16 5.28
CA ILE A 72 9.34 2.98 5.19
C ILE A 72 9.47 3.58 3.79
N PHE A 73 9.22 2.77 2.75
CA PHE A 73 9.24 3.20 1.36
C PHE A 73 8.24 4.32 1.10
N GLU A 74 6.97 4.13 1.47
CA GLU A 74 5.93 5.15 1.35
C GLU A 74 6.32 6.45 2.06
N LYS A 75 6.92 6.36 3.26
CA LYS A 75 7.26 7.54 4.08
C LYS A 75 8.48 8.31 3.57
N ARG A 76 9.48 7.64 2.99
CA ARG A 76 10.79 8.24 2.70
C ARG A 76 11.21 8.23 1.23
N PHE A 77 10.77 7.24 0.46
CA PHE A 77 11.32 6.95 -0.88
C PHE A 77 10.30 7.11 -2.00
N SER A 78 9.00 7.18 -1.68
CA SER A 78 7.91 7.36 -2.65
C SER A 78 8.07 8.60 -3.54
N TRP A 79 8.76 9.64 -3.07
CA TRP A 79 9.00 10.86 -3.86
C TRP A 79 10.11 10.68 -4.89
N PHE A 80 11.14 9.91 -4.54
CA PHE A 80 12.30 9.69 -5.39
C PHE A 80 12.01 8.66 -6.48
N TYR A 81 11.21 7.65 -6.16
CA TYR A 81 10.79 6.64 -7.14
C TYR A 81 9.30 6.35 -6.97
N PRO A 82 8.42 7.06 -7.69
CA PRO A 82 6.99 6.92 -7.51
C PRO A 82 6.53 5.53 -7.98
N PRO A 83 5.81 4.79 -7.13
CA PRO A 83 5.17 3.55 -7.54
C PRO A 83 4.03 3.82 -8.53
N ALA A 84 3.80 2.86 -9.44
CA ALA A 84 2.77 2.94 -10.46
C ALA A 84 1.37 2.65 -9.90
N ASN A 85 1.25 1.59 -9.09
CA ASN A 85 0.00 1.21 -8.46
C ASN A 85 0.22 0.32 -7.23
N ILE A 86 -0.85 0.09 -6.48
CA ILE A 86 -0.88 -0.89 -5.39
C ILE A 86 -1.90 -1.96 -5.75
N LYS A 87 -1.45 -3.20 -5.75
CA LYS A 87 -2.35 -4.35 -5.82
C LYS A 87 -2.77 -4.73 -4.41
N PHE A 88 -4.05 -4.55 -4.09
CA PHE A 88 -4.63 -4.96 -2.82
C PHE A 88 -5.31 -6.33 -2.95
N ILE A 89 -5.16 -7.17 -1.94
CA ILE A 89 -5.90 -8.43 -1.81
C ILE A 89 -6.88 -8.26 -0.65
N LEU A 90 -8.16 -8.19 -1.01
CA LEU A 90 -9.28 -8.01 -0.10
C LEU A 90 -10.09 -9.31 0.03
N GLU A 91 -10.55 -9.59 1.23
CA GLU A 91 -11.50 -10.66 1.52
C GLU A 91 -12.75 -10.06 2.16
N VAL A 92 -13.92 -10.61 1.84
CA VAL A 92 -15.19 -10.16 2.45
C VAL A 92 -15.21 -10.58 3.91
N SER A 93 -15.42 -9.63 4.81
CA SER A 93 -15.71 -9.94 6.22
C SER A 93 -17.13 -10.48 6.28
N LYS A 94 -17.27 -11.81 6.43
CA LYS A 94 -18.56 -12.43 6.79
C LYS A 94 -18.95 -12.08 8.21
#